data_AF-A0A9R0XTI5-F1
#
_entry.id   AF-A0A9R0XTI5-F1
#
_cell.length_a   1.000
_cell.length_b   1.000
_cell.length_c   1.000
_cell.angle_alpha   90.00
_cell.angle_beta   90.00
_cell.angle_gamma   90.00
#
_symmetry.space_group_name_H-M   'P 1'
#
loop_
_entity.id
_entity.type
_entity.pdbx_description
1 polymer ?
#
loop_
_entity_poly.entity_id
_entity_poly.type
_entity_poly.pdbx_seq_one_letter_code
_entity_poly.pdbx_strand_id
1 'polypeptide(L)'
;MRLLACVYSSETGAWGNLISTSVRGAFIYTMFTRMPGLLIGNSLYWLFEANHLAVILEFDLEKQSLVVMQAPTDIENNLTVMRADDGGLGLLSISGFTAKLWKRKTDRNGVASWWDGRTIEVDKLLSLSSEKPRKRLSLIGFGEENNTVFLPTLDGVLMVQLESLQFRKLSVSNNKLWLHPFKSVYTGGT
;
A
#
# COMPACT_ATOMS: atom_id res chain seq x y z
N MET A 1 8.17 -21.19 -2.27
CA MET A 1 7.50 -20.66 -3.49
C MET A 1 8.50 -19.82 -4.28
N ARG A 2 8.46 -19.85 -5.62
CA ARG A 2 9.28 -18.97 -6.48
C ARG A 2 8.40 -17.89 -7.08
N LEU A 3 8.79 -16.62 -6.93
CA LEU A 3 8.15 -15.48 -7.58
C LEU A 3 8.92 -15.14 -8.84
N LEU A 4 8.18 -14.76 -9.88
CA LEU A 4 8.71 -14.46 -11.20
C LEU A 4 8.21 -13.08 -11.64
N ALA A 5 9.08 -12.31 -12.30
CA ALA A 5 8.74 -11.03 -12.89
C ALA A 5 9.48 -10.86 -14.22
N CYS A 6 8.90 -10.10 -15.14
CA CYS A 6 9.52 -9.66 -16.38
C CYS A 6 8.93 -8.31 -16.77
N VAL A 7 9.67 -7.51 -17.53
CA VAL A 7 9.26 -6.17 -17.96
C VAL A 7 8.86 -6.23 -19.43
N TYR A 8 7.68 -5.68 -19.76
CA TYR A 8 7.28 -5.47 -21.13
C TYR A 8 7.78 -4.12 -21.64
N SER A 9 8.39 -4.09 -22.83
CA SER A 9 8.76 -2.86 -23.52
C SER A 9 7.77 -2.56 -24.63
N SER A 10 7.13 -1.39 -24.57
CA SER A 10 6.26 -0.91 -25.65
C SER A 10 7.03 -0.49 -26.90
N GLU A 11 8.31 -0.10 -26.75
CA GLU A 11 9.17 0.29 -27.88
C GLU A 11 9.56 -0.90 -28.75
N THR A 12 9.93 -2.02 -28.12
CA THR A 12 10.34 -3.23 -28.84
C THR A 12 9.19 -4.24 -29.03
N GLY A 13 8.07 -4.04 -28.33
CA GLY A 13 6.92 -4.94 -28.34
C GLY A 13 7.19 -6.29 -27.67
N ALA A 14 8.26 -6.43 -26.89
CA ALA A 14 8.74 -7.69 -26.34
C ALA A 14 8.80 -7.70 -24.81
N TRP A 15 8.67 -8.90 -24.24
CA TRP A 15 8.95 -9.16 -22.83
C TRP A 15 10.46 -9.36 -22.63
N GLY A 16 11.00 -8.79 -21.56
CA GLY A 16 12.38 -8.98 -21.13
C GLY A 16 12.63 -10.34 -20.49
N ASN A 17 13.84 -10.51 -19.95
CA ASN A 17 14.24 -11.75 -19.28
C ASN A 17 13.42 -12.02 -18.02
N LEU A 18 13.21 -13.31 -17.74
CA LEU A 18 12.54 -13.75 -16.54
C LEU A 18 13.47 -13.59 -15.33
N ILE A 19 13.04 -12.79 -14.37
CA ILE A 19 13.71 -12.56 -13.10
C ILE A 19 12.97 -13.34 -12.03
N SER A 20 13.70 -13.93 -11.09
CA SER A 20 13.07 -14.76 -10.08
C SER A 20 13.69 -14.59 -8.72
N THR A 21 12.87 -14.78 -7.70
CA THR A 21 13.30 -14.84 -6.31
C THR A 21 12.56 -15.93 -5.55
N SER A 22 13.18 -16.45 -4.50
CA SER A 22 12.59 -17.50 -3.68
C SER A 22 12.06 -16.92 -2.39
N VAL A 23 10.78 -17.15 -2.11
CA VAL A 23 10.18 -16.80 -0.84
C VAL A 23 10.38 -17.96 0.13
N ARG A 24 11.09 -17.71 1.22
CA ARG A 24 11.29 -18.68 2.31
C ARG A 24 10.01 -18.75 3.15
N GLY A 25 9.46 -19.95 3.31
CA GLY A 25 8.21 -20.19 4.02
C GLY A 25 7.25 -21.09 3.23
N ALA A 26 6.47 -21.91 3.93
CA ALA A 26 5.48 -22.81 3.33
C ALA A 26 4.19 -22.04 3.00
N PHE A 27 4.22 -21.11 2.05
CA PHE A 27 3.03 -20.35 1.62
C PHE A 27 2.06 -21.28 0.88
N ILE A 28 1.00 -21.71 1.57
CA ILE A 28 0.00 -22.64 1.02
C ILE A 28 -1.12 -21.84 0.33
N TYR A 29 -1.42 -20.64 0.85
CA TYR A 29 -2.37 -19.70 0.27
C TYR A 29 -1.69 -18.34 0.10
N THR A 30 -1.64 -17.86 -1.13
CA THR A 30 -1.18 -16.50 -1.45
C THR A 30 -2.34 -15.69 -1.97
N MET A 31 -2.57 -14.52 -1.39
CA MET A 31 -3.46 -13.52 -1.96
C MET A 31 -2.65 -12.27 -2.22
N PHE A 32 -2.60 -11.86 -3.49
CA PHE A 32 -2.21 -10.49 -3.80
C PHE A 32 -3.21 -9.57 -3.12
N THR A 33 -2.68 -8.56 -2.43
CA THR A 33 -3.54 -7.50 -1.93
C THR A 33 -4.22 -6.85 -3.13
N ARG A 34 -5.49 -6.46 -2.99
CA ARG A 34 -6.21 -5.75 -4.05
C ARG A 34 -5.76 -4.28 -4.17
N MET A 35 -4.73 -3.91 -3.41
CA MET A 35 -4.12 -2.58 -3.44
C MET A 35 -3.16 -2.49 -4.64
N PRO A 36 -3.09 -1.32 -5.29
CA PRO A 36 -2.12 -1.11 -6.36
C PRO A 36 -0.69 -1.21 -5.82
N GLY A 37 0.25 -1.46 -6.74
CA GLY A 37 1.67 -1.28 -6.44
C GLY A 37 2.02 0.19 -6.23
N LEU A 38 3.23 0.43 -5.73
CA LEU A 38 3.79 1.76 -5.49
C LEU A 38 5.14 1.88 -6.19
N LEU A 39 5.35 2.93 -6.97
CA LEU A 39 6.64 3.26 -7.58
C LEU A 39 7.38 4.28 -6.71
N ILE A 40 8.58 3.96 -6.25
CA ILE A 40 9.50 4.92 -5.62
C ILE A 40 10.83 4.87 -6.34
N GLY A 41 11.23 5.99 -6.95
CA GLY A 41 12.39 6.02 -7.83
C GLY A 41 12.23 5.01 -8.96
N ASN A 42 13.18 4.07 -9.05
CA ASN A 42 13.20 3.01 -10.06
C ASN A 42 12.62 1.67 -9.56
N SER A 43 12.08 1.62 -8.34
CA SER A 43 11.60 0.39 -7.73
C SER A 43 10.07 0.37 -7.61
N LEU A 44 9.46 -0.73 -8.09
CA LEU A 44 8.05 -1.05 -7.86
C LEU A 44 7.89 -1.93 -6.63
N TYR A 45 6.92 -1.59 -5.79
CA TYR A 45 6.63 -2.29 -4.55
C TYR A 45 5.21 -2.85 -4.56
N TRP A 46 5.06 -4.14 -4.26
CA TRP A 46 3.74 -4.77 -4.07
C TRP A 46 3.67 -5.49 -2.74
N LEU A 47 2.53 -5.36 -2.08
CA LEU A 47 2.25 -6.10 -0.87
C LEU A 47 1.53 -7.41 -1.21
N PHE A 48 2.01 -8.49 -0.62
CA PHE A 48 1.40 -9.81 -0.67
C PHE A 48 1.19 -10.36 0.75
N GLU A 49 0.06 -11.01 0.97
CA GLU A 49 -0.26 -11.67 2.24
C GLU A 49 -0.24 -13.18 2.04
N ALA A 50 0.44 -13.88 2.93
CA ALA A 50 0.57 -15.32 2.84
C ALA A 50 0.74 -15.94 4.23
N ASN A 51 -0.17 -16.84 4.61
CA ASN A 51 -0.23 -17.49 5.93
C ASN A 51 -0.09 -16.52 7.12
N HIS A 52 -0.85 -15.42 7.14
CA HIS A 52 -0.78 -14.39 8.20
C HIS A 52 0.54 -13.61 8.26
N LEU A 53 1.42 -13.77 7.28
CA LEU A 53 2.60 -12.92 7.11
C LEU A 53 2.36 -11.97 5.94
N ALA A 54 2.69 -10.69 6.16
CA ALA A 54 2.74 -9.69 5.12
C ALA A 54 4.17 -9.52 4.62
N VAL A 55 4.33 -9.50 3.31
CA VAL A 55 5.62 -9.49 2.63
C VAL A 55 5.52 -8.54 1.44
N ILE A 56 6.62 -7.86 1.15
CA ILE A 56 6.69 -6.80 0.14
C ILE A 56 7.68 -7.21 -0.93
N LEU A 57 7.24 -7.10 -2.17
CA LEU A 57 8.00 -7.45 -3.35
C LEU A 57 8.56 -6.16 -3.90
N GLU A 58 9.88 -6.05 -3.95
CA GLU A 58 10.56 -4.97 -4.64
C GLU A 58 11.07 -5.47 -5.99
N PHE A 59 10.66 -4.79 -7.05
CA PHE A 59 11.22 -4.96 -8.38
C PHE A 59 11.94 -3.67 -8.79
N ASP A 60 13.28 -3.72 -8.83
CA ASP A 60 14.12 -2.63 -9.34
C ASP A 60 14.11 -2.71 -10.87
N LEU A 61 13.51 -1.70 -11.52
CA LEU A 61 13.36 -1.62 -12.98
C LEU A 61 14.71 -1.45 -13.70
N GLU A 62 15.67 -0.78 -13.07
CA GLU A 62 16.98 -0.47 -13.64
C GLU A 62 17.90 -1.68 -13.52
N LYS A 63 18.02 -2.24 -12.31
CA LYS A 63 18.85 -3.43 -12.06
C LYS A 63 18.18 -4.71 -12.52
N GLN A 64 16.90 -4.68 -12.86
CA GLN A 64 16.08 -5.84 -13.17
C GLN A 64 16.21 -6.92 -12.10
N SER A 65 16.04 -6.51 -10.84
CA SER A 65 16.24 -7.38 -9.67
C SER A 65 14.96 -7.49 -8.86
N LEU A 66 14.72 -8.68 -8.29
CA LEU A 66 13.51 -8.98 -7.54
C LEU A 66 13.86 -9.43 -6.12
N VAL A 67 13.42 -8.67 -5.13
CA VAL A 67 13.74 -8.88 -3.72
C VAL A 67 12.46 -9.00 -2.90
N VAL A 68 12.48 -9.88 -1.90
CA VAL A 68 11.39 -10.02 -0.92
C VAL A 68 11.83 -9.40 0.40
N MET A 69 10.98 -8.55 0.94
CA MET A 69 11.11 -7.97 2.26
C MET A 69 9.97 -8.44 3.17
N GLN A 70 10.26 -8.67 4.43
CA GLN A 70 9.23 -8.91 5.44
C GLN A 70 8.62 -7.59 5.88
N ALA A 71 7.29 -7.53 6.01
CA ALA A 71 6.64 -6.46 6.75
C ALA A 71 6.90 -6.61 8.27
N PRO A 72 6.65 -5.57 9.08
CA PRO A 72 6.71 -5.70 10.53
C PRO A 72 5.79 -6.82 11.06
N THR A 73 6.26 -7.55 12.08
CA THR A 73 5.64 -8.80 12.59
C THR A 73 4.33 -8.59 13.35
N ASP A 74 3.96 -7.35 13.67
CA ASP A 74 2.84 -7.00 14.56
C ASP A 74 1.74 -6.21 13.84
N ILE A 75 1.50 -6.54 12.56
CA ILE A 75 0.54 -5.83 11.72
C ILE A 75 -0.70 -6.69 11.43
N GLU A 76 -1.88 -6.08 11.61
CA GLU A 76 -3.19 -6.67 11.29
C GLU A 76 -3.47 -6.75 9.78
N ASN A 77 -4.41 -7.63 9.40
CA ASN A 77 -4.92 -7.77 8.04
C ASN A 77 -5.69 -6.51 7.58
N ASN A 78 -4.99 -5.46 7.14
CA ASN A 78 -5.48 -4.28 6.43
C ASN A 78 -4.28 -3.39 6.12
N LEU A 79 -3.44 -3.84 5.19
CA LEU A 79 -2.17 -3.19 4.89
C LEU A 79 -2.11 -2.67 3.45
N THR A 80 -1.29 -1.64 3.23
CA THR A 80 -0.82 -1.26 1.90
C THR A 80 0.57 -0.66 1.98
N VAL A 81 1.34 -0.78 0.90
CA VAL A 81 2.53 0.05 0.69
C VAL A 81 2.10 1.50 0.49
N MET A 82 2.91 2.44 0.97
CA MET A 82 2.70 3.88 0.79
C MET A 82 4.07 4.59 0.71
N ARG A 83 4.09 5.82 0.19
CA ARG A 83 5.31 6.65 0.28
C ARG A 83 5.38 7.25 1.68
N ALA A 84 6.52 7.11 2.35
CA ALA A 84 6.76 7.70 3.66
C ALA A 84 6.99 9.22 3.55
N ASP A 85 6.97 9.91 4.70
CA ASP A 85 7.17 11.35 4.80
C ASP A 85 8.56 11.82 4.35
N ASP A 86 9.56 10.94 4.44
CA ASP A 86 10.91 11.14 3.91
C ASP A 86 11.05 10.75 2.42
N GLY A 87 9.94 10.45 1.74
CA GLY A 87 9.90 10.04 0.34
C GLY A 87 10.28 8.57 0.10
N GLY A 88 10.69 7.85 1.16
CA GLY A 88 11.07 6.44 1.08
C GLY A 88 9.89 5.48 1.12
N LEU A 89 10.21 4.18 1.20
CA LEU A 89 9.20 3.12 1.32
C LEU A 89 8.55 3.16 2.71
N GLY A 90 7.22 3.16 2.73
CA GLY A 90 6.41 3.06 3.93
C GLY A 90 5.36 1.96 3.85
N LEU A 91 4.78 1.65 5.01
CA LEU A 91 3.61 0.79 5.12
C LEU A 91 2.53 1.49 5.93
N LEU A 92 1.30 1.35 5.47
CA LEU A 92 0.11 1.71 6.22
C LEU A 92 -0.54 0.43 6.74
N SER A 93 -0.93 0.45 8.02
CA SER A 93 -1.78 -0.54 8.66
C SER A 93 -3.02 0.13 9.24
N ILE A 94 -4.19 -0.45 9.03
CA ILE A 94 -5.43 -0.04 9.72
C ILE A 94 -5.84 -1.11 10.72
N SER A 95 -5.88 -0.76 12.00
CA SER A 95 -6.40 -1.60 13.09
C SER A 95 -7.53 -0.86 13.80
N GLY A 96 -8.75 -1.40 13.72
CA GLY A 96 -9.95 -0.75 14.27
C GLY A 96 -10.23 0.62 13.64
N PHE A 97 -9.89 1.68 14.37
CA PHE A 97 -9.98 3.10 13.92
C PHE A 97 -8.63 3.80 13.91
N THR A 98 -7.54 3.05 14.05
CA THR A 98 -6.19 3.58 14.14
C THR A 98 -5.42 3.23 12.88
N ALA A 99 -4.85 4.24 12.25
CA ALA A 99 -3.90 4.07 11.16
C ALA A 99 -2.47 4.19 11.70
N LYS A 100 -1.67 3.13 11.54
CA LYS A 100 -0.24 3.12 11.87
C LYS A 100 0.57 3.20 10.58
N LEU A 101 1.46 4.18 10.50
CA LEU A 101 2.34 4.44 9.39
C LEU A 101 3.75 4.03 9.81
N TRP A 102 4.36 3.14 9.04
CA TRP A 102 5.73 2.68 9.21
C TRP A 102 6.60 3.23 8.10
N LYS A 103 7.88 3.39 8.38
CA LYS A 103 8.89 3.81 7.41
C LYS A 103 10.06 2.84 7.38
N ARG A 104 10.55 2.53 6.18
CA ARG A 104 11.73 1.70 5.98
C ARG A 104 12.95 2.60 5.98
N LYS A 105 13.88 2.38 6.91
CA LYS A 105 15.11 3.17 7.03
C LYS A 105 16.33 2.28 7.07
N THR A 106 17.40 2.77 6.46
CA THR A 106 18.73 2.19 6.54
C THR A 106 19.47 2.85 7.70
N ASP A 107 19.97 2.04 8.63
CA ASP A 107 20.78 2.53 9.74
C ASP A 107 22.21 2.90 9.29
N ARG A 108 23.03 3.35 10.25
CA ARG A 108 24.43 3.74 9.97
C ARG A 108 25.31 2.59 9.49
N ASN A 109 24.88 1.35 9.72
CA ASN A 109 25.59 0.15 9.31
C ASN A 109 25.10 -0.38 7.95
N GLY A 110 24.21 0.34 7.27
CA GLY A 110 23.65 -0.09 5.99
C GLY A 110 22.51 -1.11 6.14
N VAL A 111 22.01 -1.37 7.35
CA VAL A 111 20.95 -2.35 7.59
C VAL A 111 19.58 -1.67 7.48
N ALA A 112 18.78 -2.09 6.50
CA ALA A 112 17.41 -1.63 6.35
C ALA A 112 16.49 -2.31 7.38
N SER A 113 15.72 -1.51 8.11
CA SER A 113 14.74 -1.97 9.13
C SER A 113 13.47 -1.11 9.09
N TRP A 114 12.39 -1.62 9.70
CA TRP A 114 11.14 -0.88 9.84
C TRP A 114 11.13 -0.08 11.14
N TRP A 115 10.70 1.18 11.04
CA TRP A 115 10.64 2.11 12.16
C TRP A 115 9.21 2.62 12.30
N ASP A 116 8.80 2.83 13.54
CA ASP A 116 7.56 3.54 13.84
C ASP A 116 7.59 4.93 13.19
N GLY A 117 6.59 5.21 12.36
CA GLY A 117 6.38 6.50 11.76
C GLY A 117 5.36 7.30 12.57
N ARG A 118 4.13 7.34 12.08
CA ARG A 118 3.03 8.16 12.62
C ARG A 118 1.84 7.26 12.98
N THR A 119 1.15 7.59 14.07
CA THR A 119 -0.15 6.99 14.38
C THR A 119 -1.24 8.04 14.24
N ILE A 120 -2.36 7.68 13.60
CA ILE A 120 -3.50 8.56 13.36
C ILE A 120 -4.75 7.87 13.91
N GLU A 121 -5.45 8.54 14.82
CA GLU A 121 -6.77 8.11 15.32
C GLU A 121 -7.84 8.64 14.36
N VAL A 122 -8.23 7.79 13.41
CA VAL A 122 -9.13 8.15 12.30
C VAL A 122 -10.52 8.53 12.83
N ASP A 123 -10.97 7.92 13.92
CA ASP A 123 -12.25 8.27 14.54
C ASP A 123 -12.28 9.67 15.16
N LYS A 124 -11.17 10.10 15.79
CA LYS A 124 -11.02 11.47 16.29
C LYS A 124 -10.95 12.48 15.14
N LEU A 125 -10.23 12.16 14.07
CA LEU A 125 -10.18 12.99 12.86
C LEU A 125 -11.58 13.24 12.29
N LEU A 126 -12.44 12.23 12.36
CA LEU A 126 -13.80 12.28 11.82
C LEU A 126 -14.84 12.81 12.82
N SER A 127 -14.44 13.15 14.05
CA SER A 127 -15.36 13.52 15.13
C SER A 127 -16.51 12.51 15.30
N LEU A 128 -16.24 11.22 15.05
CA LEU A 128 -17.28 10.19 15.14
C LEU A 128 -17.67 10.02 16.60
N SER A 129 -18.97 10.12 16.93
CA SER A 129 -19.44 9.86 18.29
C SER A 129 -19.25 8.37 18.64
N SER A 130 -19.02 8.08 19.93
CA SER A 130 -18.74 6.73 20.43
C SER A 130 -20.01 5.87 20.61
N GLU A 131 -21.19 6.42 20.33
CA GLU A 131 -22.46 5.87 20.84
C GLU A 131 -23.01 4.66 20.08
N LYS A 132 -22.49 4.33 18.89
CA LYS A 132 -22.97 3.20 18.09
C LYS A 132 -21.88 2.15 17.90
N PRO A 133 -22.23 0.84 17.87
CA PRO A 133 -21.26 -0.20 17.54
C PRO A 133 -20.67 0.06 16.15
N ARG A 134 -19.37 0.37 16.13
CA ARG A 134 -18.69 0.79 14.91
C ARG A 134 -18.16 -0.44 14.18
N LYS A 135 -18.39 -0.52 12.87
CA LYS A 135 -17.71 -1.50 12.02
C LYS A 135 -16.24 -1.10 11.90
N ARG A 136 -15.32 -2.04 12.11
CA ARG A 136 -13.87 -1.81 11.93
C ARG A 136 -13.60 -1.24 10.53
N LEU A 137 -12.71 -0.26 10.43
CA LEU A 137 -12.29 0.28 9.14
C LEU A 137 -11.50 -0.78 8.37
N SER A 138 -11.61 -0.73 7.04
CA SER A 138 -10.84 -1.56 6.13
C SER A 138 -10.35 -0.72 4.97
N LEU A 139 -9.18 -1.03 4.41
CA LEU A 139 -8.71 -0.36 3.20
C LEU A 139 -9.50 -0.90 1.99
N ILE A 140 -10.06 -0.01 1.18
CA ILE A 140 -10.73 -0.38 -0.08
C ILE A 140 -10.06 0.22 -1.31
N GLY A 141 -9.10 1.12 -1.13
CA GLY A 141 -8.33 1.71 -2.22
C GLY A 141 -7.17 2.56 -1.72
N PHE A 142 -6.16 2.72 -2.56
CA PHE A 142 -5.01 3.58 -2.31
C PHE A 142 -4.65 4.36 -3.57
N GLY A 143 -4.48 5.67 -3.44
CA GLY A 143 -4.06 6.58 -4.49
C GLY A 143 -2.59 6.94 -4.34
N GLU A 144 -1.77 6.36 -5.22
CA GLU A 144 -0.30 6.40 -5.17
C GLU A 144 0.27 7.83 -5.20
N GLU A 145 -0.28 8.70 -6.04
CA GLU A 145 0.30 10.03 -6.28
C GLU A 145 0.25 10.95 -5.06
N ASN A 146 -0.83 10.89 -4.29
CA ASN A 146 -1.11 11.81 -3.20
C ASN A 146 -1.17 11.12 -1.83
N ASN A 147 -0.65 9.90 -1.71
CA ASN A 147 -0.71 9.10 -0.49
C ASN A 147 -2.11 9.10 0.14
N THR A 148 -3.13 8.83 -0.70
CA THR A 148 -4.53 8.94 -0.32
C THR A 148 -5.12 7.56 -0.08
N VAL A 149 -5.88 7.39 0.99
CA VAL A 149 -6.55 6.13 1.33
C VAL A 149 -8.05 6.28 1.27
N PHE A 150 -8.72 5.17 0.94
CA PHE A 150 -10.16 5.10 0.88
C PHE A 150 -10.67 4.11 1.93
N LEU A 151 -11.54 4.61 2.80
CA LEU A 151 -12.04 3.89 3.97
C LEU A 151 -13.58 3.88 3.93
N PRO A 152 -14.24 2.70 3.94
CA PRO A 152 -15.68 2.62 3.95
C PRO A 152 -16.23 3.09 5.30
N THR A 153 -17.32 3.85 5.26
CA THR A 153 -18.07 4.36 6.41
C THR A 153 -19.53 3.96 6.27
N LEU A 154 -20.36 4.21 7.30
CA LEU A 154 -21.80 3.91 7.23
C LEU A 154 -22.51 4.65 6.08
N ASP A 155 -22.05 5.86 5.76
CA ASP A 155 -22.74 6.77 4.84
C ASP A 155 -21.97 6.97 3.51
N GLY A 156 -21.06 6.08 3.17
CA GLY A 156 -20.27 6.16 1.93
C GLY A 156 -18.79 5.88 2.17
N VAL A 157 -17.92 6.53 1.40
CA VAL A 157 -16.46 6.33 1.47
C VAL A 157 -15.77 7.60 1.92
N LEU A 158 -14.82 7.46 2.83
CA LEU A 158 -13.93 8.53 3.24
C LEU A 158 -12.63 8.45 2.46
N MET A 159 -12.26 9.56 1.83
CA MET A 159 -10.96 9.78 1.23
C MET A 159 -10.11 10.56 2.24
N VAL A 160 -8.93 10.04 2.62
CA VAL A 160 -8.00 10.70 3.57
C VAL A 160 -6.63 10.83 2.93
N GLN A 161 -6.08 12.05 2.93
CA GLN A 161 -4.69 12.29 2.56
C GLN A 161 -3.80 12.11 3.81
N LEU A 162 -2.88 11.15 3.78
CA LEU A 162 -2.15 10.73 4.99
C LEU A 162 -1.20 11.77 5.57
N GLU A 163 -0.64 12.64 4.71
CA GLU A 163 0.31 13.69 5.12
C GLU A 163 -0.41 14.85 5.81
N SER A 164 -1.34 15.48 5.08
CA SER A 164 -2.07 16.67 5.52
C SER A 164 -3.21 16.36 6.49
N LEU A 165 -3.61 15.09 6.62
CA LEU A 165 -4.82 14.64 7.29
C LEU A 165 -6.11 15.28 6.78
N GLN A 166 -6.07 15.94 5.62
CA GLN A 166 -7.26 16.44 4.96
C GLN A 166 -8.11 15.26 4.50
N PHE A 167 -9.42 15.36 4.71
CA PHE A 167 -10.34 14.30 4.35
C PHE A 167 -11.57 14.85 3.63
N ARG A 168 -12.16 14.00 2.79
CA ARG A 168 -13.38 14.28 2.06
C ARG A 168 -14.28 13.04 2.08
N LYS A 169 -15.57 13.27 2.36
CA LYS A 169 -16.60 12.23 2.21
C LYS A 169 -17.03 12.15 0.74
N LEU A 170 -17.08 10.93 0.22
CA LEU A 170 -17.54 10.61 -1.12
C LEU A 170 -18.89 9.90 -1.01
N SER A 171 -19.88 10.44 -1.70
CA SER A 171 -21.23 9.87 -1.81
C SER A 171 -21.24 8.70 -2.80
N VAL A 172 -20.47 7.66 -2.50
CA VAL A 172 -20.37 6.42 -3.27
C VAL A 172 -21.05 5.31 -2.48
N SER A 173 -21.87 4.48 -3.14
CA SER A 173 -22.56 3.36 -2.49
C SER A 173 -21.55 2.40 -1.86
N ASN A 174 -21.73 2.05 -0.58
CA ASN A 174 -20.83 1.19 0.19
C ASN A 174 -20.97 -0.32 -0.14
N ASN A 175 -21.32 -0.66 -1.39
CA ASN A 175 -21.55 -2.04 -1.84
C ASN A 175 -20.23 -2.79 -2.07
N LYS A 176 -19.39 -2.99 -1.04
CA LYS A 176 -18.16 -3.81 -1.08
C LYS A 176 -17.30 -3.63 -2.35
N LEU A 177 -17.19 -2.41 -2.86
CA LEU A 177 -16.39 -2.11 -4.05
C LEU A 177 -14.95 -1.82 -3.64
N TRP A 178 -14.01 -2.35 -4.42
CA TRP A 178 -12.63 -1.90 -4.41
C TRP A 178 -12.52 -0.67 -5.29
N LEU A 179 -11.77 0.32 -4.82
CA LEU A 179 -11.54 1.57 -5.53
C LEU A 179 -10.13 1.55 -6.10
N HIS A 180 -10.06 1.72 -7.42
CA HIS A 180 -8.82 1.89 -8.16
C HIS A 180 -8.72 3.35 -8.59
N PRO A 181 -8.23 4.24 -7.71
CA PRO A 181 -8.08 5.64 -8.05
C PRO A 181 -7.03 5.78 -9.15
N PHE A 182 -7.33 6.60 -10.14
CA PHE A 182 -6.39 7.00 -11.18
C PHE A 182 -6.46 8.52 -11.32
N LYS A 183 -5.36 9.10 -11.79
CA LYS A 183 -5.33 10.49 -12.23
C LYS A 183 -5.00 10.50 -13.72
N SER A 184 -5.62 11.42 -14.43
CA SER A 184 -5.30 11.69 -15.83
C SER A 184 -4.96 13.17 -15.95
N VAL A 185 -4.00 13.49 -16.82
CA VAL A 185 -3.69 14.86 -17.20
C VAL A 185 -4.30 15.06 -18.58
N TYR A 186 -5.18 16.05 -18.71
CA TYR A 186 -5.68 16.46 -20.01
C TYR A 186 -4.70 17.47 -20.59
N THR A 187 -3.89 17.05 -21.57
CA THR A 187 -3.13 18.00 -22.38
C THR A 187 -4.11 18.62 -23.36
N GLY A 188 -4.53 19.86 -23.11
CA GLY A 188 -5.35 20.61 -24.05
C GLY A 188 -4.65 20.70 -25.40
N GLY A 189 -5.28 20.19 -26.46
CA GLY A 189 -4.75 20.31 -27.81
C GLY A 189 -4.60 21.78 -28.20
N THR A 190 -3.38 22.15 -28.58
CA THR A 190 -3.09 23.40 -29.30
C THR A 190 -3.48 23.26 -30.75
#